data_AF-A0A2S9GKW8-F1
#
_entry.id   AF-A0A2S9GKW8-F1
#
_cell.length_a   1.000
_cell.length_b   1.000
_cell.length_c   1.000
_cell.angle_alpha   90.00
_cell.angle_beta   90.00
_cell.angle_gamma   90.00
#
_symmetry.space_group_name_H-M   'P 1'
#
loop_
_entity.id
_entity.type
_entity.pdbx_description
1 polymer ?
#
loop_
_entity_poly.entity_id
_entity_poly.type
_entity_poly.pdbx_seq_one_letter_code
_entity_poly.pdbx_strand_id
1 'polypeptide(L)'
;ASRPASIRYRSGVAVIEEEAAAGNCDVEIFEAALLDELSRRRDAELERGVCLVGPHRDDLELRLGDQVAKGFASHGESWSMAL
;
A
#
# COMPACT_ATOMS: atom_id res chain seq x y z
N ALA A 1 -24.52 -0.48 15.56
CA ALA A 1 -23.17 -0.29 16.13
C ALA A 1 -22.28 0.33 15.05
N SER A 2 -21.31 1.18 15.42
CA SER A 2 -20.33 1.70 14.44
C SER A 2 -19.47 0.56 13.91
N ARG A 3 -19.13 0.60 12.62
CA ARG A 3 -18.19 -0.36 12.01
C ARG A 3 -16.77 -0.06 12.50
N PRO A 4 -15.94 -1.08 12.76
CA PRO A 4 -14.56 -0.84 13.18
C PRO A 4 -13.78 -0.20 12.03
N ALA A 5 -13.03 0.87 12.31
CA ALA A 5 -12.12 1.49 11.35
C ALA A 5 -10.74 0.84 11.42
N SER A 6 -10.11 0.61 10.28
CA SER A 6 -8.73 0.12 10.20
C SER A 6 -7.99 0.71 9.01
N ILE A 7 -6.67 0.68 9.08
CA ILE A 7 -5.77 1.17 8.03
C ILE A 7 -4.82 0.03 7.68
N ARG A 8 -4.59 -0.17 6.39
CA ARG A 8 -3.61 -1.11 5.86
C ARG A 8 -2.64 -0.37 4.95
N TYR A 9 -1.35 -0.63 5.11
CA TYR A 9 -0.33 -0.22 4.14
C TYR A 9 -0.44 -1.08 2.88
N ARG A 10 -0.35 -0.44 1.70
CA ARG A 10 -0.35 -1.12 0.40
C ARG A 10 0.91 -0.74 -0.37
N SER A 11 1.86 -1.66 -0.47
CA SER A 11 3.03 -1.50 -1.31
C SER A 11 2.70 -1.65 -2.79
N GLY A 12 3.37 -0.85 -3.62
CA GLY A 12 3.39 -1.02 -5.08
C GLY A 12 4.28 -2.19 -5.54
N VAL A 13 5.03 -2.81 -4.63
CA VAL A 13 5.86 -4.00 -4.89
C VAL A 13 5.09 -5.25 -4.45
N ALA A 14 4.74 -6.11 -5.39
CA ALA A 14 3.87 -7.27 -5.15
C ALA A 14 4.44 -8.25 -4.11
N VAL A 15 5.76 -8.51 -4.15
CA VAL A 15 6.42 -9.41 -3.20
C VAL A 15 6.28 -8.90 -1.77
N ILE A 16 6.45 -7.58 -1.55
CA ILE A 16 6.28 -6.98 -0.22
C ILE A 16 4.84 -7.13 0.26
N GLU A 17 3.86 -6.93 -0.62
CA GLU A 17 2.44 -7.12 -0.29
C GLU A 17 2.11 -8.56 0.11
N GLU A 18 2.66 -9.54 -0.61
CA GLU A 18 2.45 -10.96 -0.36
C GLU A 18 3.08 -11.39 0.98
N GLU A 19 4.33 -11.01 1.22
CA GLU A 19 5.05 -11.29 2.46
C GLU A 19 4.38 -10.62 3.67
N ALA A 20 3.98 -9.35 3.54
CA ALA A 20 3.24 -8.64 4.59
C ALA A 20 1.89 -9.29 4.88
N ALA A 21 1.18 -9.78 3.86
CA ALA A 21 -0.08 -10.51 4.04
C ALA A 21 0.12 -11.88 4.72
N ALA A 22 1.29 -12.50 4.55
CA ALA A 22 1.69 -13.70 5.28
C ALA A 22 2.15 -13.41 6.72
N GLY A 23 2.18 -12.14 7.14
CA GLY A 23 2.65 -11.72 8.46
C GLY A 23 4.17 -11.66 8.58
N ASN A 24 4.89 -11.73 7.46
CA ASN A 24 6.32 -11.56 7.43
C ASN A 24 6.70 -10.07 7.35
N CYS A 25 7.64 -9.65 8.19
CA CYS A 25 8.13 -8.28 8.26
C CYS A 25 9.66 -8.23 8.29
N ASP A 26 10.31 -9.25 7.75
CA ASP A 26 11.76 -9.31 7.61
C ASP A 26 12.27 -8.20 6.67
N VAL A 27 13.20 -7.41 7.20
CA VAL A 27 13.80 -6.28 6.48
C VAL A 27 14.63 -6.76 5.29
N GLU A 28 15.34 -7.89 5.42
CA GLU A 28 16.21 -8.41 4.36
C GLU A 28 15.38 -8.85 3.14
N ILE A 29 14.21 -9.42 3.37
CA ILE A 29 13.28 -9.83 2.32
C ILE A 29 12.71 -8.61 1.60
N PHE A 30 12.30 -7.58 2.35
CA PHE A 30 11.77 -6.36 1.75
C PHE A 30 12.84 -5.58 0.99
N GLU A 31 14.07 -5.52 1.50
CA GLU A 31 15.20 -4.91 0.80
C GLU A 31 15.47 -5.64 -0.52
N ALA A 32 15.56 -6.97 -0.50
CA ALA A 32 15.76 -7.76 -1.71
C ALA A 32 14.63 -7.55 -2.73
N ALA A 33 13.38 -7.51 -2.29
CA ALA A 33 12.22 -7.26 -3.15
C ALA A 33 12.23 -5.85 -3.77
N LEU A 34 12.60 -4.82 -3.00
CA LEU A 34 12.75 -3.45 -3.51
C LEU A 34 13.85 -3.36 -4.57
N LEU A 35 15.01 -3.96 -4.30
CA LEU A 35 16.15 -3.95 -5.22
C LEU A 35 15.86 -4.70 -6.53
N ASP A 36 15.13 -5.82 -6.47
CA ASP A 36 14.68 -6.53 -7.66
C ASP A 36 13.73 -5.66 -8.50
N GLU A 37 12.70 -5.08 -7.88
CA GLU A 37 11.71 -4.29 -8.62
C GLU A 37 12.31 -2.99 -9.19
N LEU A 38 13.22 -2.33 -8.46
CA LEU A 38 14.00 -1.19 -8.97
C LEU A 38 14.81 -1.58 -10.21
N SER A 39 15.44 -2.75 -10.18
CA SER A 39 16.22 -3.26 -11.32
C SER A 39 15.33 -3.52 -12.54
N ARG A 40 14.15 -4.11 -12.34
CA ARG A 40 13.18 -4.41 -13.42
C ARG A 40 12.57 -3.16 -14.04
N ARG A 41 12.34 -2.11 -13.26
CA ARG A 41 11.72 -0.85 -13.75
C ARG A 41 12.72 0.18 -14.25
N ARG A 42 14.03 -0.10 -14.16
CA ARG A 42 15.08 0.87 -14.43
C ARG A 42 14.92 1.61 -15.76
N ASP A 43 14.66 0.88 -16.84
CA ASP A 43 14.49 1.50 -18.17
C ASP A 43 13.30 2.45 -18.21
N ALA A 44 12.17 2.06 -17.60
CA ALA A 44 10.97 2.89 -17.53
C ALA A 44 11.12 4.11 -16.60
N GLU A 45 11.93 4.00 -15.55
CA GLU A 45 12.30 5.13 -14.69
C GLU A 45 13.17 6.14 -15.43
N LEU A 46 14.17 5.65 -16.19
CA LEU A 46 15.04 6.48 -17.01
C LEU A 46 14.27 7.21 -18.12
N GLU A 47 13.36 6.51 -18.80
CA GLU A 47 12.50 7.10 -19.83
C GLU A 47 11.61 8.23 -19.28
N ARG A 48 11.04 8.03 -18.08
CA ARG A 48 10.13 9.00 -17.45
C ARG A 48 10.83 10.06 -16.60
N GLY A 49 12.10 9.87 -16.28
CA GLY A 49 12.88 10.75 -15.40
C GLY A 49 12.39 10.79 -13.95
N VAL A 50 11.70 9.76 -13.47
CA VAL A 50 11.14 9.69 -12.10
C VAL A 50 11.22 8.28 -11.53
N CYS A 51 11.37 8.16 -10.21
CA CYS A 51 11.32 6.86 -9.53
C CYS A 51 9.89 6.31 -9.49
N LEU A 52 9.72 5.07 -9.95
CA LEU A 52 8.45 4.37 -10.05
C LEU A 52 8.29 3.26 -8.99
N VAL A 53 9.35 3.00 -8.22
CA VAL A 53 9.39 1.98 -7.17
C VAL A 53 9.82 2.64 -5.86
N GLY A 54 9.09 2.37 -4.77
CA GLY A 54 9.39 2.88 -3.44
C GLY A 54 8.16 3.46 -2.73
N PRO A 55 8.29 3.80 -1.43
CA PRO A 55 7.17 4.20 -0.57
C PRO A 55 6.43 5.46 -1.04
N HIS A 56 7.05 6.29 -1.87
CA HIS A 56 6.41 7.45 -2.50
C HIS A 56 5.37 7.08 -3.58
N ARG A 57 5.28 5.80 -3.96
CA ARG A 57 4.29 5.25 -4.90
C ARG A 57 3.30 4.30 -4.23
N ASP A 58 3.45 4.08 -2.93
CA ASP A 58 2.62 3.19 -2.13
C ASP A 58 1.36 3.94 -1.62
N ASP A 59 0.41 3.23 -1.03
CA ASP A 59 -0.88 3.78 -0.62
C ASP A 59 -1.30 3.31 0.79
N LEU A 60 -2.23 4.01 1.41
CA LEU A 60 -2.88 3.62 2.66
C LEU A 60 -4.35 3.28 2.41
N GLU A 61 -4.69 2.00 2.50
CA GLU A 61 -6.06 1.54 2.37
C GLU A 61 -6.82 1.74 3.68
N LEU A 62 -7.79 2.66 3.65
CA LEU A 62 -8.73 2.88 4.74
C LEU A 62 -9.90 1.89 4.64
N ARG A 63 -10.27 1.23 5.74
CA ARG A 63 -11.32 0.22 5.78
C ARG A 63 -12.32 0.48 6.90
N LEU A 64 -13.57 0.10 6.67
CA LEU A 64 -14.67 0.12 7.64
C LEU A 64 -15.29 -1.28 7.71
N GLY A 65 -15.09 -2.01 8.80
CA GLY A 65 -15.29 -3.45 8.83
C GLY A 65 -14.45 -4.11 7.75
N ASP A 66 -15.06 -4.96 6.93
CA ASP A 66 -14.34 -5.70 5.89
C ASP A 66 -14.22 -4.94 4.56
N GLN A 67 -14.88 -3.79 4.41
CA GLN A 67 -14.95 -3.05 3.15
C GLN A 67 -13.98 -1.86 3.12
N VAL A 68 -13.47 -1.54 1.92
CA VAL A 68 -12.69 -0.31 1.69
C VAL A 68 -13.59 0.90 1.88
N ALA A 69 -13.14 1.89 2.65
CA ALA A 69 -13.93 3.08 2.96
C ALA A 69 -14.23 3.91 1.70
N LYS A 70 -13.26 4.00 0.78
CA LYS A 70 -13.45 4.67 -0.51
C LYS A 70 -14.58 3.99 -1.30
N GLY A 71 -15.67 4.72 -1.52
CA GLY A 71 -16.84 4.26 -2.28
C GLY A 71 -17.90 3.51 -1.46
N PHE A 72 -17.62 3.10 -0.23
CA PHE A 72 -18.56 2.35 0.63
C PHE A 72 -18.79 2.98 2.02
N ALA A 73 -18.03 4.01 2.38
CA ALA A 73 -18.35 4.86 3.51
C ALA A 73 -19.50 5.82 3.15
N SER A 74 -20.49 5.94 4.04
CA SER A 74 -21.45 7.04 4.00
C SER A 74 -20.73 8.39 4.19
N HIS A 75 -21.44 9.49 3.93
CA HIS A 75 -20.88 10.83 4.16
C HIS A 75 -20.44 11.00 5.62
N GLY A 76 -21.30 10.63 6.58
CA GLY A 76 -20.95 10.69 8.00
C GLY A 76 -19.74 9.85 8.36
N GLU A 77 -19.67 8.61 7.88
CA GLU A 77 -18.50 7.74 8.11
C GLU A 77 -17.22 8.30 7.48
N SER A 78 -17.31 8.95 6.31
CA SER A 78 -16.16 9.57 5.65
C SER A 78 -15.61 10.75 6.44
N TRP A 79 -16.50 11.59 6.98
CA TRP A 79 -16.11 12.67 7.89
C TRP A 79 -15.53 12.14 9.20
N SER A 80 -16.14 11.11 9.78
CA SER A 80 -15.62 10.47 11.00
C SER A 80 -14.28 9.76 10.80
N MET A 81 -13.99 9.24 9.61
CA MET A 81 -12.71 8.61 9.30
C MET A 81 -11.58 9.65 9.14
N ALA A 82 -11.92 10.88 8.74
CA ALA A 82 -10.95 11.96 8.49
C ALA A 82 -10.61 12.80 9.74
N LEU A 83 -11.41 12.71 10.81
CA LEU A 83 -11.26 13.42 12.08
C LEU A 83 -10.51 12.58 13.11
#